data_AF-A0A0D8BX21-F1
#
_entry.id   AF-A0A0D8BX21-F1
#
_cell.length_a   1.000
_cell.length_b   1.000
_cell.length_c   1.000
_cell.angle_alpha   90.00
_cell.angle_beta   90.00
_cell.angle_gamma   90.00
#
_symmetry.space_group_name_H-M   'P 1'
#
loop_
_entity.id
_entity.type
_entity.pdbx_description
1 polymer ?
#
loop_
_entity_poly.entity_id
_entity_poly.type
_entity_poly.pdbx_seq_one_letter_code
_entity_poly.pdbx_strand_id
1 'polypeptide(L)'
;MINMAVSINIRVELNGLDKRLEKFQDMDFTKPLKQSGTYMEKSIGTRFRQARWKPLSPATLKWHPHRIGGKPLNDTGRLKQSVTSRAIKRVSKNKLQYGTNLIYAPLHNFGGRTKFGYVPPRPFLYFDSKDEQVIKRIFGDYVKELTE
;
A
#
# COMPACT_ATOMS: atom_id res chain seq x y z
N MET A 1 25.09 -3.80 6.40
CA MET A 1 23.94 -3.85 5.47
C MET A 1 22.96 -2.76 5.86
N ILE A 2 22.79 -1.73 5.03
CA ILE A 2 21.84 -0.64 5.30
C ILE A 2 20.43 -1.13 4.96
N ASN A 3 19.56 -1.18 5.96
CA ASN A 3 18.18 -1.65 5.85
C ASN A 3 17.35 -0.57 5.14
N MET A 4 17.25 -0.62 3.81
CA MET A 4 16.42 0.32 3.05
C MET A 4 14.94 -0.08 3.16
N ALA A 5 14.26 0.45 4.17
CA ALA A 5 12.80 0.44 4.23
C ALA A 5 12.25 1.26 3.06
N VAL A 6 11.23 0.74 2.37
CA VAL A 6 10.50 1.52 1.37
C VAL A 6 9.24 2.07 1.99
N SER A 7 9.23 3.38 2.13
CA SER A 7 8.05 4.19 2.41
C SER A 7 7.62 4.83 1.10
N ILE A 8 6.32 4.76 0.78
CA ILE A 8 5.75 5.60 -0.26
C ILE A 8 5.13 6.79 0.46
N ASN A 9 5.61 8.01 0.16
CA ASN A 9 4.95 9.24 0.57
C ASN A 9 3.93 9.59 -0.52
N ILE A 10 2.65 9.59 -0.18
CA ILE A 10 1.58 9.90 -1.12
C ILE A 10 0.86 11.13 -0.60
N ARG A 11 0.80 12.15 -1.45
CA ARG A 11 0.06 13.38 -1.22
C ARG A 11 -1.29 13.20 -1.92
N VAL A 12 -2.38 13.23 -1.15
CA VAL A 12 -3.73 13.26 -1.71
C VAL A 12 -4.12 14.73 -1.84
N GLU A 13 -4.41 15.18 -3.06
CA GLU A 13 -4.96 16.52 -3.31
C GLU A 13 -6.48 16.45 -3.15
N LEU A 14 -7.03 17.20 -2.19
CA LEU A 14 -8.45 17.10 -1.81
C LEU A 14 -9.34 18.09 -2.58
N ASN A 15 -8.83 18.66 -3.67
CA ASN A 15 -9.47 19.57 -4.64
C ASN A 15 -10.81 20.15 -4.18
N GLY A 16 -10.74 21.19 -3.35
CA GLY A 16 -11.90 21.95 -2.85
C GLY A 16 -12.35 21.61 -1.43
N LEU A 17 -12.02 20.42 -0.90
CA LEU A 17 -12.05 20.17 0.56
C LEU A 17 -10.98 21.05 1.24
N ASP A 18 -9.90 21.33 0.52
CA ASP A 18 -8.76 22.15 0.91
C ASP A 18 -9.17 23.53 1.44
N LYS A 19 -10.14 24.21 0.82
CA LYS A 19 -10.58 25.56 1.27
C LYS A 19 -11.33 25.55 2.61
N ARG A 20 -12.04 24.46 2.91
CA ARG A 20 -12.66 24.26 4.24
C ARG A 20 -11.61 23.82 5.26
N LEU A 21 -10.64 23.01 4.83
CA LEU A 21 -9.54 22.51 5.65
C LEU A 21 -8.42 23.55 5.90
N GLU A 22 -8.27 24.57 5.07
CA GLU A 22 -7.31 25.68 5.25
C GLU A 22 -7.60 26.47 6.53
N LYS A 23 -8.88 26.58 6.92
CA LYS A 23 -9.28 27.13 8.23
C LYS A 23 -8.85 26.26 9.42
N PHE A 24 -8.31 25.07 9.15
CA PHE A 24 -8.00 24.02 10.10
C PHE A 24 -6.56 23.49 9.91
N GLN A 25 -5.62 24.34 9.46
CA GLN A 25 -4.21 23.94 9.23
C GLN A 25 -3.53 23.27 10.44
N ASP A 26 -4.00 23.55 11.67
CA ASP A 26 -3.49 22.95 12.91
C ASP A 26 -4.33 21.77 13.44
N MET A 27 -5.30 21.30 12.66
CA MET A 27 -6.22 20.24 13.06
C MET A 27 -5.52 18.88 13.13
N ASP A 28 -5.95 18.08 14.11
CA ASP A 28 -5.47 16.73 14.29
C ASP A 28 -6.22 15.73 13.39
N PHE A 29 -5.68 15.47 12.20
CA PHE A 29 -6.18 14.46 11.26
C PHE A 29 -5.81 13.03 11.64
N THR A 30 -5.32 12.76 12.85
CA THR A 30 -4.96 11.40 13.28
C THR A 30 -6.11 10.41 13.10
N LYS A 31 -7.37 10.82 13.37
CA LYS A 31 -8.55 9.97 13.22
C LYS A 31 -8.79 9.55 11.74
N PRO A 32 -9.00 10.46 10.78
CA PRO A 32 -9.18 10.08 9.38
C PRO A 32 -7.94 9.42 8.77
N LEU A 33 -6.72 9.75 9.23
CA LEU A 33 -5.49 9.08 8.79
C LEU A 33 -5.43 7.61 9.25
N LYS A 34 -5.81 7.32 10.50
CA LYS A 34 -5.92 5.92 10.98
C LYS A 34 -6.97 5.14 10.19
N GLN A 35 -8.15 5.73 9.95
CA GLN A 35 -9.21 5.13 9.14
C GLN A 35 -8.73 4.86 7.71
N SER A 36 -8.01 5.80 7.11
CA SER A 36 -7.40 5.64 5.78
C SER A 36 -6.39 4.48 5.78
N GLY A 37 -5.55 4.36 6.82
CA GLY A 37 -4.62 3.22 6.97
C GLY A 37 -5.32 1.87 7.07
N THR A 38 -6.45 1.79 7.77
CA THR A 38 -7.29 0.58 7.86
C THR A 38 -7.91 0.24 6.50
N TYR A 39 -8.43 1.24 5.79
CA TYR A 39 -8.94 1.05 4.44
C TYR A 39 -7.83 0.53 3.49
N MET A 40 -6.63 1.11 3.55
CA MET A 40 -5.51 0.70 2.71
C MET A 40 -5.11 -0.76 2.96
N GLU A 41 -5.09 -1.20 4.21
CA GLU A 41 -4.86 -2.61 4.53
C GLU A 41 -5.86 -3.54 3.84
N LYS A 42 -7.15 -3.19 3.85
CA LYS A 42 -8.20 -3.97 3.18
C LYS A 42 -8.05 -3.94 1.65
N SER A 43 -7.73 -2.77 1.08
CA SER A 43 -7.50 -2.59 -0.35
C SER A 43 -6.34 -3.46 -0.84
N ILE A 44 -5.19 -3.37 -0.16
CA ILE A 44 -3.99 -4.18 -0.45
C ILE A 44 -4.29 -5.67 -0.27
N GLY A 45 -4.95 -6.05 0.83
CA GLY A 45 -5.36 -7.45 1.08
C GLY A 45 -6.23 -8.03 -0.04
N THR A 46 -7.09 -7.21 -0.65
CA THR A 46 -7.92 -7.59 -1.79
C THR A 46 -7.08 -7.83 -3.04
N ARG A 47 -6.07 -6.99 -3.31
CA ARG A 47 -5.12 -7.18 -4.43
C ARG A 47 -4.38 -8.51 -4.33
N PHE A 48 -3.92 -8.89 -3.14
CA PHE A 48 -3.31 -10.20 -2.90
C PHE A 48 -4.26 -11.38 -3.11
N ARG A 49 -5.55 -11.22 -2.75
CA ARG A 49 -6.56 -12.27 -2.96
C ARG A 49 -6.85 -12.47 -4.46
N GLN A 50 -6.99 -11.36 -5.19
CA GLN A 50 -7.23 -11.36 -6.64
C GLN A 50 -6.01 -11.84 -7.43
N ALA A 51 -4.80 -11.49 -6.99
CA ALA A 51 -3.52 -11.93 -7.54
C ALA A 51 -3.41 -11.82 -9.07
N ARG A 52 -3.84 -10.69 -9.65
CA ARG A 52 -3.83 -10.41 -11.11
C ARG A 52 -2.43 -10.13 -11.68
N TRP A 53 -1.39 -10.71 -11.08
CA TRP A 53 -0.01 -10.46 -11.47
C TRP A 53 0.45 -11.44 -12.54
N LYS A 54 1.46 -11.04 -13.32
CA LYS A 54 2.12 -11.92 -14.28
C LYS A 54 2.61 -13.20 -13.57
N PRO A 55 2.31 -14.40 -14.12
CA PRO A 55 2.71 -15.67 -13.54
C PRO A 55 4.24 -15.78 -13.41
N LEU A 56 4.69 -16.80 -12.67
CA LEU A 56 6.11 -17.15 -12.61
C LEU A 56 6.58 -17.66 -13.97
N SER A 57 7.84 -17.40 -14.32
CA SER A 57 8.40 -17.92 -15.56
C SER A 57 8.56 -19.45 -15.49
N PRO A 58 8.56 -20.16 -16.63
CA PRO A 58 8.81 -21.60 -16.66
C PRO A 58 10.14 -21.97 -16.00
N ALA A 59 11.18 -21.14 -16.18
CA ALA A 59 12.45 -21.31 -15.50
C ALA A 59 12.27 -21.29 -13.98
N THR A 60 11.63 -20.25 -13.42
CA THR A 60 11.39 -20.17 -11.97
C THR A 60 10.59 -21.37 -11.45
N LEU A 61 9.62 -21.88 -12.19
CA LEU A 61 8.86 -23.08 -11.81
C LEU A 61 9.71 -24.36 -11.85
N LYS A 62 10.67 -24.47 -12.78
CA LYS A 62 11.64 -25.57 -12.80
C LYS A 62 12.53 -25.57 -11.56
N TRP A 63 12.99 -24.39 -11.11
CA TRP A 63 13.78 -24.25 -9.87
C TRP A 63 12.93 -24.41 -8.60
N HIS A 64 11.64 -24.09 -8.66
CA HIS A 64 10.72 -24.16 -7.52
C HIS A 64 9.41 -24.89 -7.87
N PRO A 65 9.44 -26.23 -8.03
CA PRO A 65 8.27 -26.99 -8.46
C PRO A 65 7.05 -26.88 -7.54
N HIS A 66 7.26 -26.69 -6.23
CA HIS A 66 6.16 -26.49 -5.25
C HIS A 66 5.31 -25.25 -5.51
N ARG A 67 5.75 -24.34 -6.40
CA ARG A 67 5.04 -23.10 -6.75
C ARG A 67 4.17 -23.24 -8.00
N ILE A 68 4.18 -24.41 -8.65
CA ILE A 68 3.35 -24.70 -9.82
C ILE A 68 1.87 -24.57 -9.44
N GLY A 69 1.08 -23.89 -10.28
CA GLY A 69 -0.33 -23.58 -10.01
C GLY A 69 -0.57 -22.52 -8.93
N GLY A 70 0.49 -22.05 -8.26
CA GLY A 70 0.40 -21.06 -7.20
C GLY A 70 0.23 -19.62 -7.69
N LYS A 71 -0.30 -18.77 -6.82
CA LYS A 71 -0.40 -17.32 -7.05
C LYS A 71 0.94 -16.65 -6.68
N PRO A 72 1.58 -15.89 -7.58
CA PRO A 72 2.75 -15.09 -7.23
C PRO A 72 2.52 -14.24 -5.97
N LEU A 73 3.59 -14.01 -5.22
CA LEU A 73 3.62 -13.23 -3.96
C LEU A 73 2.81 -13.82 -2.77
N ASN A 74 2.11 -14.94 -2.95
CA ASN A 74 1.28 -15.56 -1.91
C ASN A 74 1.88 -16.84 -1.32
N ASP A 75 3.13 -17.15 -1.64
CA ASP A 75 3.80 -18.42 -1.28
C ASP A 75 3.71 -18.76 0.22
N THR A 76 4.28 -17.89 1.06
CA THR A 76 4.22 -18.02 2.53
C THR A 76 3.27 -17.02 3.18
N GLY A 77 2.70 -16.10 2.40
CA GLY A 77 1.95 -14.94 2.91
C GLY A 77 2.78 -13.88 3.65
N ARG A 78 4.09 -14.07 3.84
CA ARG A 78 4.97 -13.13 4.58
C ARG A 78 4.93 -11.71 3.99
N LEU A 79 5.05 -11.59 2.66
CA LEU A 79 4.99 -10.30 1.97
C LEU A 79 3.60 -9.65 2.15
N LYS A 80 2.52 -10.42 1.97
CA LYS A 80 1.16 -9.92 2.19
C LYS A 80 1.01 -9.35 3.60
N GLN A 81 1.41 -10.12 4.62
CA GLN A 81 1.32 -9.70 6.01
C GLN A 81 2.12 -8.42 6.27
N SER A 82 3.32 -8.29 5.71
CA SER A 82 4.20 -7.13 5.92
C SER A 82 3.71 -5.82 5.27
N VAL A 83 2.67 -5.87 4.44
CA VAL A 83 1.97 -4.71 3.86
C VAL A 83 0.49 -4.68 4.24
N THR A 84 0.06 -5.52 5.18
CA THR A 84 -1.30 -5.53 5.74
C THR A 84 -1.24 -5.48 7.26
N SER A 85 -1.46 -6.61 7.94
CA SER A 85 -1.55 -6.69 9.40
C SER A 85 -0.24 -6.32 10.12
N ARG A 86 0.90 -6.46 9.45
CA ARG A 86 2.24 -6.06 9.93
C ARG A 86 2.84 -4.91 9.12
N ALA A 87 2.01 -4.13 8.41
CA ALA A 87 2.49 -2.94 7.72
C ALA A 87 3.10 -1.93 8.70
N ILE A 88 4.14 -1.24 8.25
CA ILE A 88 4.60 -0.03 8.93
C ILE A 88 3.49 1.01 8.78
N LYS A 89 2.93 1.46 9.90
CA LYS A 89 1.94 2.54 9.95
C LYS A 89 2.39 3.56 10.98
N ARG A 90 2.88 4.72 10.54
CA ARG A 90 3.26 5.84 11.42
C ARG A 90 2.33 7.01 11.13
N VAL A 91 1.54 7.40 12.12
CA VAL A 91 0.57 8.50 12.01
C VAL A 91 1.06 9.68 12.83
N SER A 92 1.11 10.85 12.21
CA SER A 92 1.19 12.16 12.89
C SER A 92 -0.11 12.92 12.65
N LYS A 93 -0.21 14.15 13.19
CA LYS A 93 -1.39 15.01 13.05
C LYS A 93 -1.85 15.20 11.59
N ASN A 94 -0.95 15.18 10.62
CA ASN A 94 -1.26 15.49 9.22
C ASN A 94 -0.63 14.52 8.21
N LYS A 95 -0.03 13.41 8.67
CA LYS A 95 0.67 12.47 7.80
C LYS A 95 0.48 11.03 8.24
N LEU A 96 0.22 10.16 7.27
CA LEU A 96 0.33 8.72 7.41
C LEU A 96 1.51 8.23 6.57
N GLN A 97 2.47 7.55 7.21
CA GLN A 97 3.46 6.73 6.50
C GLN A 97 2.98 5.28 6.50
N TYR A 98 2.86 4.70 5.31
CA TYR A 98 2.44 3.31 5.10
C TYR A 98 3.49 2.57 4.28
N GLY A 99 3.89 1.37 4.71
CA GLY A 99 4.87 0.59 3.94
C GLY A 99 5.28 -0.72 4.58
N THR A 100 6.46 -1.19 4.20
CA THR A 100 7.01 -2.48 4.65
C THR A 100 8.51 -2.43 4.86
N ASN A 101 9.02 -3.26 5.77
CA ASN A 101 10.45 -3.43 6.03
C ASN A 101 11.12 -4.52 5.19
N LEU A 102 10.39 -5.18 4.28
CA LEU A 102 10.95 -6.25 3.47
C LEU A 102 11.73 -5.67 2.29
N ILE A 103 13.05 -5.88 2.28
CA ILE A 103 13.98 -5.40 1.24
C ILE A 103 13.63 -5.83 -0.19
N TYR A 104 12.96 -6.97 -0.36
CA TYR A 104 12.56 -7.48 -1.67
C TYR A 104 11.19 -6.98 -2.13
N ALA A 105 10.39 -6.35 -1.26
CA ALA A 105 9.09 -5.82 -1.61
C ALA A 105 9.14 -4.78 -2.75
N PRO A 106 10.11 -3.85 -2.79
CA PRO A 106 10.20 -2.86 -3.87
C PRO A 106 10.46 -3.51 -5.23
N LEU A 107 11.38 -4.48 -5.28
CA LEU A 107 11.66 -5.25 -6.50
C LEU A 107 10.40 -5.94 -7.02
N HIS A 108 9.56 -6.49 -6.13
CA HIS A 108 8.29 -7.08 -6.56
C HIS A 108 7.24 -6.04 -6.94
N ASN A 109 7.15 -4.91 -6.22
CA ASN A 109 6.17 -3.87 -6.50
C ASN A 109 6.44 -3.17 -7.83
N PHE A 110 7.69 -2.76 -8.05
CA PHE A 110 8.10 -1.95 -9.20
C PHE A 110 8.73 -2.78 -10.34
N GLY A 111 9.08 -4.04 -10.08
CA GLY A 111 9.89 -4.82 -11.01
C GLY A 111 11.36 -4.37 -10.99
N GLY A 112 12.19 -5.04 -11.78
CA GLY A 112 13.60 -4.66 -11.89
C GLY A 112 14.50 -5.76 -12.43
N ARG A 113 15.74 -5.39 -12.77
CA ARG A 113 16.79 -6.35 -13.14
C ARG A 113 17.48 -6.87 -11.89
N THR A 114 17.76 -8.17 -11.91
CA THR A 114 18.59 -8.87 -10.93
C THR A 114 19.72 -9.57 -11.66
N LYS A 115 20.69 -10.12 -10.92
CA LYS A 115 21.72 -11.00 -11.51
C LYS A 115 21.16 -12.24 -12.21
N PHE A 116 19.92 -12.62 -11.92
CA PHE A 116 19.23 -13.77 -12.51
C PHE A 116 18.26 -13.39 -13.63
N GLY A 117 18.24 -12.13 -14.04
CA GLY A 117 17.36 -11.61 -15.08
C GLY A 117 16.30 -10.64 -14.56
N TYR A 118 15.33 -10.34 -15.44
CA TYR A 118 14.30 -9.34 -15.19
C TYR A 118 13.10 -9.92 -14.44
N VAL A 119 12.72 -9.25 -13.35
CA VAL A 119 11.50 -9.52 -12.58
C VAL A 119 10.43 -8.53 -13.02
N PRO A 120 9.27 -9.00 -13.53
CA PRO A 120 8.19 -8.10 -13.94
C PRO A 120 7.55 -7.43 -12.72
N PRO A 121 7.04 -6.19 -12.87
CA PRO A 121 6.32 -5.48 -11.82
C PRO A 121 5.06 -6.24 -11.42
N ARG A 122 4.82 -6.28 -10.11
CA ARG A 122 3.63 -6.86 -9.48
C ARG A 122 3.13 -5.85 -8.46
N PRO A 123 2.56 -4.71 -8.90
CA PRO A 123 2.18 -3.64 -8.00
C PRO A 123 1.12 -4.13 -7.02
N PHE A 124 1.39 -3.92 -5.73
CA PHE A 124 0.48 -4.25 -4.62
C PHE A 124 0.37 -3.12 -3.61
N LEU A 125 1.38 -2.26 -3.51
CA LEU A 125 1.42 -1.10 -2.65
C LEU A 125 1.25 0.15 -3.52
N TYR A 126 0.01 0.47 -3.86
CA TYR A 126 -0.35 1.65 -4.64
C TYR A 126 -1.75 2.17 -4.23
N PHE A 127 -2.03 3.39 -4.69
CA PHE A 127 -3.31 4.08 -4.55
C PHE A 127 -3.86 4.29 -5.96
N ASP A 128 -5.07 3.80 -6.19
CA ASP A 128 -5.81 4.08 -7.42
C ASP A 128 -6.92 5.11 -7.15
N SER A 129 -7.64 5.50 -8.21
CA SER A 129 -8.73 6.48 -8.11
C SER A 129 -9.84 6.05 -7.15
N LYS A 130 -10.06 4.74 -7.00
CA LYS A 130 -11.05 4.22 -6.06
C LYS A 130 -10.58 4.39 -4.62
N ASP A 131 -9.32 4.09 -4.34
CA ASP A 131 -8.74 4.34 -3.02
C ASP A 131 -8.80 5.83 -2.66
N GLU A 132 -8.46 6.70 -3.61
CA GLU A 132 -8.51 8.15 -3.42
C GLU A 132 -9.91 8.64 -3.05
N GLN A 133 -10.95 8.19 -3.75
CA GLN A 133 -12.34 8.56 -3.46
C GLN A 133 -12.78 8.14 -2.06
N VAL A 134 -12.40 6.93 -1.63
CA VAL A 134 -12.75 6.45 -0.28
C VAL A 134 -12.01 7.24 0.79
N ILE A 135 -10.74 7.56 0.57
CA ILE A 135 -9.95 8.40 1.49
C ILE A 135 -10.54 9.81 1.58
N LYS A 136 -10.90 10.44 0.44
CA LYS A 136 -11.59 11.74 0.42
C LYS A 136 -12.89 11.69 1.24
N ARG A 137 -13.67 10.62 1.12
CA ARG A 137 -14.88 10.43 1.92
C ARG A 137 -14.57 10.32 3.41
N ILE A 138 -13.56 9.54 3.81
CA ILE A 138 -13.13 9.43 5.21
C ILE A 138 -12.82 10.81 5.81
N PHE A 139 -12.09 11.64 5.07
CA PHE A 139 -11.80 13.01 5.51
C PHE A 139 -13.04 13.91 5.51
N GLY A 140 -13.92 13.79 4.51
CA GLY A 140 -15.18 14.54 4.45
C GLY A 140 -16.10 14.22 5.63
N ASP A 141 -16.24 12.94 5.98
CA ASP A 141 -17.05 12.47 7.11
C ASP A 141 -16.47 13.00 8.44
N TYR A 142 -15.14 13.02 8.58
CA TYR A 142 -14.47 13.59 9.75
C TYR A 142 -14.70 15.09 9.90
N VAL A 143 -14.57 15.86 8.82
CA VAL A 143 -14.84 17.32 8.87
C VAL A 143 -16.29 17.58 9.24
N LYS A 144 -17.22 16.79 8.70
CA LYS A 144 -18.66 16.91 9.01
C LYS A 144 -18.92 16.72 10.50
N GLU A 145 -18.34 15.68 11.11
CA GLU A 145 -18.45 15.38 12.56
C GLU A 145 -17.94 16.52 13.45
N LEU A 146 -17.00 17.35 12.98
CA LEU A 146 -16.47 18.47 13.75
C LEU A 146 -17.30 19.75 13.63
N THR A 147 -18.19 19.82 12.63
CA THR A 147 -18.97 21.02 12.31
C THR A 147 -20.46 20.91 12.68
N GLU A 148 -20.89 19.72 13.08
CA GLU A 148 -22.24 19.41 13.59
C GLU A 148 -22.19 19.23 15.12
#